data_AF-A0A1E3QVN3-F1
#
_entry.id   AF-A0A1E3QVN3-F1
#
_cell.length_a   1.000
_cell.length_b   1.000
_cell.length_c   1.000
_cell.angle_alpha   90.00
_cell.angle_beta   90.00
_cell.angle_gamma   90.00
#
_symmetry.space_group_name_H-M   'P 1'
#
loop_
_entity.id
_entity.type
_entity.pdbx_description
1 polymer ?
#
loop_
_entity_poly.entity_id
_entity_poly.type
_entity_poly.pdbx_seq_one_letter_code
_entity_poly.pdbx_strand_id
1 'polypeptide(L)'
;MKEVDDENNNVASQIKASIYLTVSKLIDEELKATDPALTSTPRFIASLVELVYLQAITLGEDLESFAQHGGRKIINPSDLYMVTRRNDALTDFLRQCESEMTKE
;
A
#
# COMPACT_ATOMS: atom_id res chain seq x y z
N MET A 1 -6.79 -18.78 -21.66
CA MET A 1 -6.37 -17.37 -21.87
C MET A 1 -7.49 -16.43 -21.45
N LYS A 2 -8.69 -16.48 -22.07
CA LYS A 2 -9.85 -15.68 -21.64
C LYS A 2 -10.30 -15.91 -20.18
N GLU A 3 -10.31 -17.17 -19.72
CA GLU A 3 -10.70 -17.52 -18.34
C GLU A 3 -9.72 -17.00 -17.27
N VAL A 4 -8.41 -16.97 -17.58
CA VAL A 4 -7.36 -16.48 -16.66
C VAL A 4 -7.44 -14.96 -16.51
N ASP A 5 -7.74 -14.26 -17.61
CA ASP A 5 -7.95 -12.80 -17.58
C ASP A 5 -9.21 -12.43 -16.78
N ASP A 6 -10.28 -13.21 -16.90
CA ASP A 6 -11.52 -13.01 -16.14
C ASP A 6 -11.34 -13.24 -14.64
N GLU A 7 -10.57 -14.27 -14.25
CA GLU A 7 -10.20 -14.52 -12.84
C GLU A 7 -9.34 -13.39 -12.27
N ASN A 8 -8.31 -12.95 -13.01
CA ASN A 8 -7.46 -11.83 -12.58
C ASN A 8 -8.26 -10.53 -12.43
N ASN A 9 -9.20 -10.26 -13.33
CA ASN A 9 -10.08 -9.10 -13.23
C ASN A 9 -11.03 -9.21 -12.02
N ASN A 10 -11.49 -10.41 -11.68
CA ASN A 10 -12.30 -10.65 -10.49
C ASN A 10 -11.50 -10.38 -9.21
N VAL A 11 -10.30 -10.95 -9.10
CA VAL A 11 -9.39 -10.73 -7.96
C VAL A 11 -9.05 -9.24 -7.82
N ALA A 12 -8.70 -8.57 -8.92
CA ALA A 12 -8.44 -7.13 -8.91
C ALA A 12 -9.64 -6.32 -8.41
N SER A 13 -10.86 -6.69 -8.83
CA SER A 13 -12.09 -6.03 -8.38
C SER A 13 -12.33 -6.23 -6.88
N GLN A 14 -12.09 -7.43 -6.35
CA GLN A 14 -12.22 -7.73 -4.91
C GLN A 14 -11.19 -6.97 -4.07
N ILE A 15 -9.93 -6.90 -4.54
CA ILE A 15 -8.87 -6.13 -3.88
C ILE A 15 -9.24 -4.64 -3.86
N LYS A 16 -9.65 -4.07 -5.01
CA LYS A 16 -10.07 -2.66 -5.10
C LYS A 16 -11.25 -2.34 -4.19
N ALA A 17 -12.21 -3.25 -4.03
CA ALA A 17 -13.32 -3.08 -3.08
C ALA A 17 -12.83 -3.05 -1.62
N SER A 18 -11.87 -3.91 -1.26
CA SER A 18 -11.25 -3.91 0.08
C SER A 18 -10.44 -2.64 0.35
N ILE A 19 -9.69 -2.16 -0.65
CA ILE A 19 -8.99 -0.88 -0.60
C ILE A 19 -9.99 0.26 -0.44
N TYR A 20 -11.09 0.28 -1.19
CA TYR A 20 -12.13 1.29 -1.07
C TYR A 20 -12.66 1.42 0.36
N LEU A 21 -12.98 0.30 1.01
CA LEU A 21 -13.45 0.30 2.39
C LEU A 21 -12.42 0.92 3.33
N THR A 22 -11.14 0.55 3.19
CA THR A 22 -10.06 1.01 4.06
C THR A 22 -9.74 2.48 3.84
N VAL A 23 -9.61 2.90 2.58
CA VAL A 23 -9.35 4.29 2.18
C VAL A 23 -10.48 5.21 2.62
N SER A 24 -11.74 4.78 2.47
CA SER A 24 -12.89 5.59 2.92
C SER A 24 -12.84 5.86 4.42
N LYS A 25 -12.51 4.84 5.23
CA LYS A 25 -12.37 4.99 6.69
C LYS A 25 -11.24 5.94 7.06
N LEU A 26 -10.06 5.78 6.43
CA LEU A 26 -8.91 6.66 6.67
C LEU A 26 -9.24 8.11 6.32
N ILE A 27 -9.89 8.34 5.17
CA ILE A 27 -10.33 9.69 4.79
C ILE A 27 -11.31 10.25 5.83
N ASP A 28 -12.31 9.47 6.26
CA ASP A 28 -13.30 9.94 7.24
C ASP A 28 -12.64 10.28 8.60
N GLU A 29 -11.62 9.53 9.02
CA GLU A 29 -10.85 9.79 10.25
C GLU A 29 -10.03 11.09 10.13
N GLU A 30 -9.27 11.24 9.04
CA GLU A 30 -8.46 12.44 8.77
C GLU A 30 -9.31 13.70 8.61
N LEU A 31 -10.46 13.60 7.92
CA LEU A 31 -11.39 14.72 7.77
C LEU A 31 -11.97 15.16 9.11
N LYS A 32 -12.39 14.22 9.97
CA LYS A 32 -12.89 14.55 11.32
C LYS A 32 -11.83 15.23 12.18
N ALA A 33 -10.57 14.81 12.05
CA ALA A 33 -9.45 15.42 12.79
C ALA A 33 -9.11 16.83 12.28
N THR A 34 -9.29 17.09 10.98
CA THR A 34 -8.96 18.35 10.33
C THR A 34 -10.08 19.39 10.44
N ASP A 35 -11.28 19.04 9.97
CA ASP A 35 -12.49 19.88 10.02
C ASP A 35 -13.75 18.99 9.89
N PRO A 36 -14.58 18.90 10.95
CA PRO A 36 -15.81 18.10 10.92
C PRO A 36 -16.83 18.49 9.84
N ALA A 37 -16.72 19.69 9.25
CA ALA A 37 -17.59 20.13 8.15
C ALA A 37 -17.09 19.69 6.76
N LEU A 38 -15.84 19.26 6.65
CA LEU A 38 -15.25 18.83 5.37
C LEU A 38 -15.71 17.42 5.01
N THR A 39 -16.01 17.21 3.72
CA THR A 39 -16.44 15.92 3.19
C THR A 39 -15.65 15.56 1.93
N SER A 40 -15.52 14.26 1.67
CA SER A 40 -14.86 13.74 0.48
C SER A 40 -15.87 13.44 -0.62
N THR A 41 -15.49 13.70 -1.88
CA THR A 41 -16.32 13.32 -3.02
C THR A 41 -16.12 11.84 -3.39
N PRO A 42 -17.15 11.14 -3.88
CA PRO A 42 -16.98 9.75 -4.35
C PRO A 42 -15.89 9.61 -5.42
N ARG A 43 -15.71 10.63 -6.27
CA ARG A 43 -14.68 10.65 -7.31
C ARG A 43 -13.27 10.73 -6.73
N PHE A 44 -13.08 11.51 -5.67
CA PHE A 44 -11.79 11.59 -4.98
C PHE A 44 -11.44 10.22 -4.37
N ILE A 45 -12.38 9.59 -3.66
CA ILE A 45 -12.19 8.26 -3.06
C ILE A 45 -11.83 7.25 -4.15
N ALA A 46 -12.61 7.18 -5.25
CA ALA A 46 -12.35 6.26 -6.34
C ALA A 46 -10.96 6.46 -6.98
N SER A 47 -10.53 7.71 -7.14
CA SER A 47 -9.20 8.03 -7.68
C SER A 47 -8.08 7.62 -6.72
N LEU A 48 -8.26 7.81 -5.42
CA LEU A 48 -7.28 7.40 -4.41
C LEU A 48 -7.19 5.88 -4.29
N VAL A 49 -8.30 5.15 -4.42
CA VAL A 49 -8.32 3.69 -4.47
C VAL A 49 -7.51 3.15 -5.64
N GLU A 50 -7.67 3.75 -6.83
CA GLU A 50 -6.87 3.36 -8.00
C GLU A 50 -5.38 3.64 -7.77
N LEU A 51 -5.06 4.81 -7.20
CA LEU A 51 -3.67 5.18 -6.89
C LEU A 51 -3.02 4.19 -5.90
N VAL A 52 -3.71 3.85 -4.82
CA VAL A 52 -3.22 2.88 -3.81
C VAL A 52 -3.05 1.50 -4.43
N TYR A 53 -3.99 1.07 -5.27
CA TYR A 53 -3.89 -0.21 -5.97
C TYR A 53 -2.66 -0.26 -6.88
N LEU A 54 -2.44 0.77 -7.71
CA LEU A 54 -1.26 0.85 -8.57
C LEU A 54 0.04 0.91 -7.77
N GLN A 55 0.06 1.67 -6.66
CA GLN A 55 1.21 1.74 -5.77
C GLN A 55 1.55 0.39 -5.14
N ALA A 56 0.54 -0.41 -4.79
CA ALA A 56 0.74 -1.75 -4.24
C ALA A 56 1.36 -2.72 -5.26
N ILE A 57 0.99 -2.60 -6.55
CA ILE A 57 1.61 -3.39 -7.63
C ILE A 57 3.09 -3.04 -7.75
N THR A 58 3.42 -1.74 -7.91
CA THR A 58 4.82 -1.30 -8.03
C THR A 58 5.63 -1.67 -6.79
N LEU A 59 5.06 -1.52 -5.59
CA LEU A 59 5.73 -1.94 -4.35
C LEU A 59 6.05 -3.44 -4.36
N GLY A 60 5.12 -4.29 -4.80
CA GLY A 60 5.34 -5.73 -4.89
C GLY A 60 6.49 -6.09 -5.84
N GLU A 61 6.53 -5.50 -7.03
CA GLU A 61 7.57 -5.70 -8.03
C GLU A 61 8.96 -5.26 -7.52
N ASP A 62 9.02 -4.11 -6.84
CA ASP A 62 10.25 -3.59 -6.25
C ASP A 62 10.74 -4.51 -5.11
N LEU A 63 9.86 -4.94 -4.21
CA LEU A 63 10.21 -5.82 -3.10
C LEU A 63 10.76 -7.16 -3.59
N GLU A 64 10.12 -7.76 -4.60
CA GLU A 64 10.60 -9.00 -5.22
C GLU A 64 11.99 -8.79 -5.86
N SER A 65 12.15 -7.70 -6.62
CA SER A 65 13.40 -7.37 -7.28
C SER A 65 14.55 -7.15 -6.30
N PHE A 66 14.30 -6.48 -5.17
CA PHE A 66 15.33 -6.27 -4.13
C PHE A 66 15.69 -7.56 -3.39
N ALA A 67 14.70 -8.40 -3.07
CA ALA A 67 14.96 -9.71 -2.47
C ALA A 67 15.82 -10.57 -3.40
N GLN A 68 15.48 -10.61 -4.70
CA GLN A 68 16.22 -11.36 -5.72
C GLN A 68 17.65 -10.81 -5.93
N HIS A 69 17.82 -9.48 -5.94
CA HIS A 69 19.14 -8.86 -6.01
C HIS A 69 20.04 -9.26 -4.83
N GLY A 70 19.45 -9.43 -3.65
CA GLY A 70 20.12 -9.97 -2.46
C GLY A 70 20.30 -11.49 -2.45
N GLY A 71 19.99 -12.20 -3.53
CA GLY A 71 20.07 -13.66 -3.62
C GLY A 71 19.03 -14.41 -2.79
N ARG A 72 17.97 -13.72 -2.33
CA ARG A 72 16.92 -14.28 -1.48
C ARG A 72 15.63 -14.53 -2.27
N LYS A 73 14.83 -15.46 -1.78
CA LYS A 73 13.46 -15.72 -2.25
C LYS A 73 12.39 -15.24 -1.25
N ILE A 74 12.83 -14.72 -0.12
CA ILE A 74 11.99 -14.26 0.98
C ILE A 74 12.27 -12.77 1.18
N ILE A 75 11.21 -11.96 1.14
CA ILE A 75 11.24 -10.52 1.37
C ILE A 75 11.49 -10.26 2.86
N ASN A 76 12.41 -9.35 3.15
CA ASN A 76 12.76 -8.91 4.50
C ASN A 76 12.53 -7.38 4.64
N PRO A 77 12.47 -6.84 5.87
CA PRO A 77 12.33 -5.39 6.09
C PRO A 77 13.41 -4.54 5.38
N SER A 78 14.62 -5.08 5.18
CA SER A 78 15.67 -4.42 4.41
C SER A 78 15.27 -4.08 2.97
N ASP A 79 14.40 -4.88 2.35
CA ASP A 79 13.89 -4.63 0.99
C ASP A 79 12.95 -3.42 0.98
N LEU A 80 12.15 -3.25 2.03
CA LEU A 80 11.28 -2.08 2.19
C LEU A 80 12.09 -0.78 2.43
N TYR A 81 13.23 -0.88 3.11
CA TYR A 81 14.15 0.26 3.23
C TYR A 81 14.75 0.67 1.87
N MET A 82 14.96 -0.28 0.96
CA MET A 82 15.43 0.01 -0.39
C MET A 82 14.36 0.73 -1.23
N VAL A 83 13.08 0.41 -1.03
CA VAL A 83 11.95 1.12 -1.66
C VAL A 83 11.90 2.58 -1.17
N THR A 84 12.07 2.79 0.13
CA THR A 84 11.89 4.11 0.77
C THR A 84 13.16 4.97 0.79
N ARG A 85 14.30 4.49 0.27
CA ARG A 85 15.64 5.11 0.35
C ARG A 85 15.78 6.56 -0.10
N ARG A 86 14.78 7.13 -0.78
CA ARG A 86 14.76 8.53 -1.23
C ARG A 86 14.04 9.46 -0.24
N ASN A 87 13.46 8.91 0.81
CA ASN A 87 12.75 9.63 1.86
C ASN A 87 13.24 9.13 3.22
N ASP A 88 14.31 9.75 3.72
CA ASP A 88 14.97 9.36 4.97
C ASP A 88 13.99 9.33 6.15
N ALA A 89 13.09 10.31 6.25
CA ALA A 89 12.08 10.37 7.31
C ALA A 89 11.14 9.15 7.28
N LEU A 90 10.73 8.71 6.10
CA LEU A 90 9.89 7.52 5.95
C LEU A 90 10.69 6.24 6.26
N THR A 91 11.94 6.14 5.80
CA THR A 91 12.80 4.98 6.12
C THR A 91 13.03 4.86 7.62
N ASP A 92 13.29 5.97 8.31
CA ASP A 92 13.51 5.98 9.76
C ASP A 92 12.24 5.64 10.53
N PHE A 93 11.08 6.14 10.10
CA PHE A 93 9.78 5.75 10.67
C PHE A 93 9.54 4.24 10.54
N LEU A 94 9.78 3.65 9.37
CA LEU A 94 9.59 2.21 9.17
C LEU A 94 10.56 1.36 10.01
N ARG A 95 11.80 1.82 10.20
CA ARG A 95 12.76 1.16 11.12
C ARG A 95 12.27 1.20 12.56
N GLN A 96 11.68 2.32 12.98
CA GLN A 96 11.07 2.40 14.30
C GLN A 96 9.95 1.36 14.44
N CYS A 97 9.04 1.27 13.47
CA CYS A 97 7.98 0.26 13.47
C CYS A 97 8.53 -1.18 13.54
N GLU A 98 9.58 -1.52 12.77
CA GLU A 98 10.24 -2.83 12.86
C GLU A 98 10.77 -3.10 14.28
N SER A 99 11.40 -2.08 14.89
CA SER A 99 11.94 -2.20 16.26
C SER A 99 10.85 -2.37 17.32
N GLU A 100 9.64 -1.87 17.09
CA GLU A 100 8.50 -2.01 17.99
C GLU A 100 7.88 -3.41 17.87
N MET A 101 7.77 -3.95 16.66
CA MET A 101 7.25 -5.29 16.40
C MET A 101 8.16 -6.42 16.92
N THR A 102 9.46 -6.16 17.09
CA THR A 102 10.44 -7.14 17.56
C THR A 102 10.65 -7.12 19.08
N LYS A 103 9.97 -6.22 19.81
CA LYS A 103 10.08 -6.07 21.27
C LYS A 103 9.11 -6.94 22.08
N GLU A 104 8.26 -7.72 21.43
CA GLU A 104 7.41 -8.76 22.06
C GLU A 104 8.07 -10.14 21.96
#